data_AF-A0A972UUY6-F1
#
_entry.id   AF-A0A972UUY6-F1
#
_cell.length_a   1.000
_cell.length_b   1.000
_cell.length_c   1.000
_cell.angle_alpha   90.00
_cell.angle_beta   90.00
_cell.angle_gamma   90.00
#
_symmetry.space_group_name_H-M   'P 1'
#
loop_
_entity.id
_entity.type
_entity.pdbx_description
1 polymer ?
#
loop_
_entity_poly.entity_id
_entity_poly.type
_entity_poly.pdbx_seq_one_letter_code
_entity_poly.pdbx_strand_id
1 'polypeptide(L)' 'MSIFGSFNSRKKESLDKGLSKTKESVFKKISRAVVGKSKVDDDVLDNLEEVLITSDVGVDTTLKIIERIEKRVSKDKY' A
#
# COMPACT_ATOMS: atom_id res chain seq x y z
N MET A 1 17.94 -29.33 7.70
CA MET A 1 17.06 -28.15 7.84
C MET A 1 16.53 -27.69 6.46
N SER A 2 15.77 -28.51 5.72
CA SER A 2 15.33 -28.13 4.34
C SER A 2 13.82 -28.32 4.08
N ILE A 3 13.14 -29.13 4.89
CA ILE A 3 11.71 -29.46 4.69
C ILE A 3 10.78 -28.33 5.17
N PHE A 4 11.20 -27.53 6.18
CA PHE A 4 10.41 -26.39 6.68
C PHE A 4 10.38 -25.18 5.73
N GLY A 5 11.44 -24.95 4.93
CA GLY A 5 11.51 -23.84 3.97
C GLY A 5 10.61 -24.05 2.75
N SER A 6 10.53 -25.28 2.24
CA SER A 6 9.72 -25.63 1.07
C SER A 6 8.20 -25.56 1.32
N PHE A 7 7.75 -25.83 2.54
CA PHE A 7 6.34 -25.68 2.89
C PHE A 7 5.91 -24.21 3.00
N ASN A 8 6.80 -23.35 3.50
CA ASN A 8 6.54 -21.92 3.61
C ASN A 8 6.51 -21.22 2.23
N SER A 9 7.34 -21.66 1.28
CA SER A 9 7.34 -21.10 -0.08
C SER A 9 6.05 -21.40 -0.84
N ARG A 10 5.53 -22.63 -0.77
CA ARG A 10 4.24 -22.98 -1.42
C ARG A 10 3.06 -22.22 -0.83
N LYS A 11 3.02 -22.02 0.49
CA LYS A 11 2.00 -21.19 1.16
C LYS A 11 2.07 -19.73 0.72
N LYS A 12 3.28 -19.18 0.63
CA LYS A 12 3.51 -17.82 0.13
C LYS A 12 3.03 -17.68 -1.31
N GLU A 13 3.36 -18.62 -2.19
CA GLU A 13 2.92 -18.59 -3.59
C GLU A 13 1.40 -18.64 -3.72
N SER A 14 0.73 -19.50 -2.93
CA SER A 14 -0.73 -19.57 -2.90
C SER A 14 -1.36 -18.26 -2.39
N LEU A 15 -0.77 -17.63 -1.38
CA LEU A 15 -1.23 -16.36 -0.83
C LEU A 15 -1.03 -15.22 -1.84
N ASP A 16 0.14 -15.14 -2.46
CA ASP A 16 0.48 -14.14 -3.48
C ASP A 16 -0.47 -14.27 -4.69
N LYS A 17 -0.78 -15.50 -5.10
CA LYS A 17 -1.78 -15.77 -6.16
C LYS A 17 -3.19 -15.37 -5.74
N GLY A 18 -3.59 -15.69 -4.51
CA GLY A 18 -4.92 -15.33 -3.97
C GLY A 18 -5.13 -13.81 -3.85
N LEU A 19 -4.07 -13.07 -3.51
CA LEU A 19 -4.10 -11.61 -3.35
C LEU A 19 -3.76 -10.84 -4.64
N SER A 20 -3.41 -11.53 -5.73
CA SER A 20 -2.95 -10.91 -6.98
C SER A 20 -3.89 -9.82 -7.50
N LYS A 21 -5.20 -10.11 -7.56
CA LYS A 21 -6.22 -9.17 -8.02
C LYS A 21 -6.34 -7.94 -7.12
N THR A 22 -6.34 -8.14 -5.80
CA THR A 22 -6.39 -7.03 -4.83
C THR A 22 -5.16 -6.15 -4.96
N LYS A 23 -3.98 -6.76 -5.05
CA LYS A 23 -2.72 -6.05 -5.25
C LYS A 23 -2.74 -5.22 -6.52
N GLU A 24 -3.17 -5.78 -7.64
CA GLU A 24 -3.28 -5.07 -8.91
C GLU A 24 -4.26 -3.90 -8.83
N SER A 25 -5.45 -4.13 -8.26
CA SER A 25 -6.49 -3.11 -8.11
C SER A 25 -6.02 -1.94 -7.24
N VAL A 26 -5.47 -2.22 -6.05
CA VAL A 26 -4.95 -1.20 -5.14
C VAL A 26 -3.79 -0.45 -5.78
N PHE A 27 -2.84 -1.15 -6.39
CA PHE A 27 -1.71 -0.50 -7.06
C PHE A 27 -2.16 0.42 -8.19
N LYS A 28 -3.19 0.02 -8.96
CA LYS A 28 -3.74 0.84 -10.03
C LYS A 28 -4.43 2.11 -9.51
N LYS A 29 -5.18 2.01 -8.41
CA LYS A 29 -5.82 3.17 -7.75
C LYS A 29 -4.76 4.16 -7.23
N ILE A 30 -3.76 3.65 -6.50
CA ILE A 30 -2.65 4.46 -5.98
C ILE A 30 -1.89 5.12 -7.13
N SER A 31 -1.56 4.35 -8.19
CA SER A 31 -0.84 4.88 -9.34
C SER A 31 -1.57 6.07 -9.97
N ARG A 32 -2.90 6.00 -10.10
CA ARG A 32 -3.70 7.13 -10.62
C ARG A 32 -3.69 8.34 -9.69
N ALA A 33 -3.76 8.12 -8.37
CA ALA A 33 -3.74 9.20 -7.39
C ALA A 33 -2.43 10.02 -7.41
N VAL A 34 -1.33 9.42 -7.86
CA VAL A 34 0.00 10.06 -7.87
C VAL A 34 0.51 10.44 -9.28
N VAL A 35 -0.25 10.16 -10.34
CA VAL A 35 0.18 10.48 -11.72
C VAL A 35 0.36 11.98 -11.88
N GLY A 36 1.51 12.38 -12.40
CA GLY A 36 1.85 13.78 -12.66
C GLY A 36 2.30 14.58 -11.43
N LYS A 37 2.30 13.97 -10.23
CA LYS A 37 2.81 14.59 -9.00
C LYS A 37 4.30 14.23 -8.84
N SER A 38 5.15 15.24 -8.71
CA SER A 38 6.61 15.07 -8.55
C SER A 38 7.05 14.98 -7.08
N LYS A 39 6.16 15.33 -6.15
CA LYS A 39 6.38 15.32 -4.71
C LYS A 39 5.15 14.75 -4.02
N VAL A 40 5.35 14.22 -2.81
CA VAL A 40 4.26 13.86 -1.91
C VAL A 40 3.86 15.12 -1.16
N ASP A 41 2.80 15.77 -1.63
CA ASP A 41 2.16 16.95 -1.03
C ASP A 41 0.83 16.54 -0.35
N ASP A 42 0.18 17.49 0.30
CA ASP A 42 -1.09 17.26 1.02
C ASP A 42 -2.16 16.70 0.09
N ASP A 43 -2.27 17.21 -1.14
CA ASP A 43 -3.20 16.67 -2.16
C ASP A 43 -2.95 15.18 -2.43
N VAL A 44 -1.69 14.75 -2.53
CA VAL A 44 -1.34 13.34 -2.75
C VAL A 44 -1.77 12.48 -1.56
N LEU A 45 -1.61 12.99 -0.34
CA LEU A 45 -1.99 12.27 0.88
C LEU A 45 -3.51 12.14 0.99
N ASP A 46 -4.26 13.19 0.68
CA ASP A 46 -5.73 13.18 0.66
C ASP A 46 -6.27 12.16 -0.37
N ASN A 47 -5.72 12.18 -1.60
CA ASN A 47 -6.12 11.21 -2.63
C ASN A 47 -5.77 9.76 -2.21
N LEU A 48 -4.64 9.58 -1.52
CA LEU A 48 -4.25 8.26 -1.01
C LEU A 48 -5.18 7.79 0.11
N GLU A 49 -5.61 8.69 1.00
CA GLU A 49 -6.59 8.39 2.04
C GLU A 49 -7.91 7.88 1.43
N GLU A 50 -8.44 8.58 0.42
CA GLU A 50 -9.67 8.16 -0.29
C GLU A 50 -9.50 6.77 -0.92
N VAL A 51 -8.36 6.53 -1.58
CA VAL A 51 -8.07 5.23 -2.21
C VAL A 51 -8.03 4.10 -1.17
N LEU A 52 -7.45 4.34 0.00
CA LEU A 52 -7.36 3.33 1.07
C LEU A 52 -8.73 3.06 1.70
N ILE A 53 -9.53 4.10 1.96
CA ILE A 53 -10.90 3.94 2.49
C ILE A 53 -11.77 3.15 1.50
N THR A 54 -11.74 3.49 0.21
CA THR A 54 -12.49 2.78 -0.84
C THR A 54 -11.95 1.39 -1.18
N SER A 55 -10.87 0.95 -0.53
CA SER A 55 -10.27 -0.37 -0.68
C SER A 55 -10.46 -1.24 0.57
N ASP A 56 -11.46 -0.91 1.39
CA ASP A 56 -11.87 -1.66 2.58
C ASP A 56 -10.81 -1.76 3.69
N VAL A 57 -9.91 -0.76 3.77
CA VAL A 57 -8.88 -0.68 4.83
C VAL A 57 -9.46 -0.17 6.16
N GLY A 58 -10.51 0.66 6.08
CA GLY A 58 -11.17 1.29 7.24
C GLY A 58 -10.48 2.58 7.70
N VAL A 59 -11.27 3.49 8.27
CA VAL A 59 -10.85 4.87 8.62
C VAL A 59 -9.67 4.89 9.58
N ASP A 60 -9.77 4.21 10.74
CA ASP A 60 -8.72 4.22 11.77
C ASP A 60 -7.37 3.70 11.27
N THR A 61 -7.40 2.68 10.41
CA THR A 61 -6.19 2.09 9.83
C THR A 61 -5.61 3.02 8.77
N THR A 62 -6.45 3.60 7.93
CA THR A 62 -6.03 4.58 6.92
C THR A 62 -5.34 5.78 7.56
N LEU A 63 -5.94 6.39 8.59
CA LEU A 63 -5.33 7.52 9.31
C LEU A 63 -3.92 7.19 9.83
N LYS A 64 -3.75 6.01 10.44
CA LYS A 64 -2.44 5.53 10.90
C LYS A 64 -1.44 5.32 9.76
N ILE A 65 -1.89 4.91 8.58
CA ILE A 65 -1.03 4.76 7.40
C ILE A 65 -0.58 6.14 6.91
N ILE A 66 -1.51 7.08 6.75
CA ILE A 66 -1.23 8.44 6.27
C ILE A 66 -0.26 9.16 7.21
N GLU A 67 -0.50 9.17 8.52
CA GLU A 67 0.43 9.77 9.49
C GLU A 67 1.85 9.21 9.39
N ARG A 68 1.99 7.90 9.12
CA ARG A 68 3.30 7.26 8.99
C ARG A 68 4.01 7.69 7.70
N ILE A 69 3.25 7.92 6.64
CA ILE A 69 3.78 8.42 5.36
C ILE A 69 4.21 9.88 5.54
N GLU A 70 3.38 10.74 6.14
CA GLU A 70 3.72 12.13 6.45
C GLU A 70 5.01 12.26 7.27
N LYS A 71 5.08 11.51 8.39
CA LYS A 71 6.28 11.47 9.24
C LYS A 71 7.50 11.05 8.44
N ARG A 72 7.35 10.11 7.51
CA ARG A 72 8.45 9.66 6.65
C ARG A 72 8.87 10.72 5.63
N VAL A 73 7.92 11.34 4.95
CA VAL A 73 8.17 12.44 3.99
C VAL A 73 8.86 13.60 4.68
N SER A 74 8.45 13.97 5.89
CA SER A 74 9.08 15.04 6.68
C SER A 74 10.54 14.72 7.07
N LYS A 75 10.86 13.43 7.21
CA LYS A 75 12.18 12.95 7.64
C LYS A 75 13.14 12.79 6.47
N ASP A 76 12.66 12.26 5.36
CA ASP A 76 13.45 11.92 4.17
C ASP A 76 13.63 13.13 3.23
N LYS A 77 13.73 14.37 3.77
CA LYS A 77 13.81 15.65 3.02
C LYS A 77 14.75 15.56 1.80
N TYR A 78 14.15 15.38 0.62
CA TYR A 78 14.74 15.61 -0.70
C TYR A 78 13.73 16.37 -1.56
#